data_AF-A0A7N2MCC0-F1
#
_entry.id   AF-A0A7N2MCC0-F1
#
_cell.length_a   1.000
_cell.length_b   1.000
_cell.length_c   1.000
_cell.angle_alpha   90.00
_cell.angle_beta   90.00
_cell.angle_gamma   90.00
#
_symmetry.space_group_name_H-M   'P 1'
#
loop_
_entity.id
_entity.type
_entity.pdbx_description
1 polymer ?
#
loop_
_entity_poly.entity_id
_entity_poly.type
_entity_poly.pdbx_seq_one_letter_code
_entity_poly.pdbx_strand_id
1 'polypeptide(L)'
;MQLHGAKVVDMMRVAAWCLQSDFAKRPYMSVVVKVLEGVVDVDESIDFNFCNPPISNTRARVMHQDISGATVLSDSVLSGPR
;
A
#
# COMPACT_ATOMS: atom_id res chain seq x y z
N MET A 1 12.03 12.35 -25.58
CA MET A 1 11.46 11.74 -24.36
C MET A 1 12.38 11.81 -23.13
N GLN A 2 13.60 12.39 -23.16
CA GLN A 2 14.60 12.19 -22.09
C GLN A 2 14.72 13.31 -21.05
N LEU A 3 13.98 14.43 -21.16
CA LEU A 3 14.23 15.63 -20.35
C LEU A 3 13.88 15.47 -18.85
N HIS A 4 13.11 14.45 -18.45
CA HIS A 4 12.64 14.27 -17.06
C HIS A 4 12.75 12.84 -16.53
N GLY A 5 13.54 11.97 -17.16
CA GLY A 5 13.60 10.54 -16.80
C GLY A 5 13.89 10.29 -15.32
N ALA A 6 14.90 10.95 -14.76
CA ALA A 6 15.24 10.84 -13.33
C ALA A 6 14.06 11.24 -12.42
N LYS A 7 13.42 12.38 -12.71
CA LYS A 7 12.28 12.88 -11.92
C LYS A 7 11.07 11.95 -11.96
N VAL A 8 10.84 11.28 -13.09
CA VAL A 8 9.78 10.26 -13.22
C VAL A 8 10.13 9.03 -12.40
N VAL A 9 11.39 8.58 -12.43
CA VAL A 9 11.85 7.45 -11.62
C VAL A 9 11.67 7.74 -10.12
N ASP A 10 12.03 8.93 -9.65
CA ASP A 10 11.85 9.30 -8.25
C ASP A 10 10.38 9.31 -7.84
N MET A 11 9.49 9.85 -8.68
CA MET A 11 8.04 9.83 -8.44
C MET A 11 7.48 8.40 -8.41
N MET A 12 7.99 7.50 -9.26
CA MET A 12 7.63 6.09 -9.24
C MET A 12 8.11 5.39 -7.96
N ARG A 13 9.29 5.75 -7.44
CA ARG A 13 9.79 5.23 -6.17
C ARG A 13 8.94 5.70 -4.99
N VAL A 14 8.52 6.98 -4.97
CA VAL A 14 7.55 7.48 -3.96
C VAL A 14 6.24 6.69 -4.03
N ALA A 15 5.70 6.46 -5.23
CA ALA A 15 4.49 5.68 -5.40
C ALA A 15 4.66 4.24 -4.89
N ALA A 16 5.78 3.60 -5.22
CA ALA A 16 6.10 2.26 -4.74
C ALA A 16 6.17 2.19 -3.20
N TRP A 17 6.82 3.17 -2.58
CA TRP A 17 6.97 3.23 -1.11
C TRP A 17 5.62 3.35 -0.39
N CYS A 18 4.67 4.09 -0.98
CA CYS A 18 3.31 4.23 -0.46
C CYS A 18 2.43 2.99 -0.68
N LEU A 19 2.70 2.23 -1.74
CA LEU A 19 1.89 1.09 -2.16
C LEU A 19 2.42 -0.27 -1.69
N GLN A 20 3.65 -0.33 -1.16
CA GLN A 20 4.27 -1.58 -0.70
C GLN A 20 3.38 -2.39 0.25
N SER A 21 3.46 -3.73 0.17
CA SER A 21 2.63 -4.63 0.97
C SER A 21 2.86 -4.52 2.49
N ASP A 22 4.09 -4.28 2.93
CA ASP A 22 4.41 -4.07 4.34
C ASP A 22 3.95 -2.68 4.82
N PHE A 23 2.80 -2.64 5.49
CA PHE A 23 2.21 -1.41 5.99
C PHE A 23 3.08 -0.67 7.02
N ALA A 24 3.92 -1.38 7.78
CA ALA A 24 4.77 -0.77 8.80
C ALA A 24 5.91 0.08 8.19
N LYS A 25 6.28 -0.21 6.94
CA LYS A 25 7.30 0.52 6.19
C LYS A 25 6.74 1.69 5.38
N ARG A 26 5.41 1.84 5.29
CA ARG A 26 4.78 2.92 4.52
C ARG A 26 5.07 4.26 5.19
N PRO A 27 5.49 5.29 4.43
CA PRO A 27 5.81 6.59 4.99
C PRO A 27 4.54 7.32 5.48
N TYR A 28 4.70 8.11 6.53
CA TYR A 28 3.69 9.10 6.90
C TYR A 28 3.55 10.16 5.80
N MET A 29 2.35 10.71 5.63
CA MET A 29 2.09 11.78 4.65
C MET A 29 3.03 12.99 4.80
N SER A 30 3.41 13.34 6.03
CA SER A 30 4.38 14.41 6.29
C SER A 30 5.76 14.12 5.72
N VAL A 31 6.18 12.85 5.67
CA VAL A 31 7.44 12.42 5.04
C VAL A 31 7.29 12.47 3.53
N VAL A 32 6.17 11.98 2.98
CA VAL A 32 5.91 12.03 1.53
C VAL A 32 5.96 13.46 1.00
N VAL A 33 5.35 14.42 1.69
CA VAL A 33 5.41 15.84 1.30
C VAL A 33 6.83 16.38 1.31
N LYS A 34 7.60 16.11 2.36
CA LYS A 34 9.02 16.51 2.43
C LYS A 34 9.85 15.94 1.29
N VAL A 35 9.56 14.71 0.86
CA VAL A 35 10.22 14.09 -0.29
C VAL A 35 9.84 14.79 -1.59
N LEU A 36 8.56 15.09 -1.79
CA LEU A 36 8.09 15.81 -2.98
C LEU A 36 8.61 17.25 -3.05
N GLU A 37 8.86 17.88 -1.90
CA GLU A 37 9.49 19.20 -1.78
C GLU A 37 11.01 19.15 -1.95
N GLY A 38 11.62 17.95 -2.00
CA GLY A 38 13.08 17.78 -2.12
C GLY A 38 13.86 18.05 -0.82
N VAL A 39 13.18 17.99 0.33
CA VAL A 39 13.78 18.17 1.67
C VAL A 39 14.40 16.87 2.19
N VAL A 40 13.86 15.73 1.79
CA VAL A 40 14.28 14.39 2.21
C VAL A 40 14.31 13.48 0.98
N ASP A 41 15.26 12.55 0.92
CA ASP A 41 15.32 11.57 -0.17
C ASP A 41 14.36 10.40 0.03
N VAL A 42 14.04 9.72 -1.07
CA VAL A 42 13.21 8.50 -1.05
C VAL A 42 14.00 7.36 -0.40
N ASP A 43 13.33 6.54 0.42
CA ASP A 43 13.92 5.32 1.00
C ASP A 43 14.50 4.40 -0.09
N GLU A 44 15.69 3.87 0.20
CA GLU A 44 16.40 2.96 -0.70
C GLU A 44 15.93 1.51 -0.55
N SER A 45 15.30 1.19 0.58
CA SER A 45 14.90 -0.18 0.95
C SER A 45 13.47 -0.57 0.53
N ILE A 46 12.91 0.13 -0.47
CA ILE A 46 11.54 -0.08 -0.94
C ILE A 46 11.36 -1.49 -1.52
N ASP A 47 10.38 -2.21 -0.98
CA ASP A 47 9.89 -3.45 -1.58
C ASP A 47 8.85 -3.14 -2.68
N PHE A 48 9.09 -3.64 -3.89
CA PHE A 48 8.20 -3.49 -5.04
C PHE A 48 7.12 -4.58 -5.09
N ASN A 49 6.99 -5.42 -4.05
CA ASN A 49 5.88 -6.34 -3.89
C ASN A 49 4.61 -5.57 -3.46
N PHE A 50 3.79 -5.22 -4.45
CA PHE A 50 2.49 -4.58 -4.27
C PHE A 50 1.34 -5.57 -4.13
N CYS A 51 1.58 -6.84 -4.48
CA CYS A 51 0.56 -7.87 -4.41
C CYS A 51 0.60 -8.50 -3.02
N ASN A 52 -0.50 -8.38 -2.27
CA ASN A 52 -0.73 -9.36 -1.22
C ASN A 52 -0.82 -10.73 -1.92
N PRO A 53 -0.11 -11.77 -1.45
CA PRO A 53 -0.26 -13.09 -2.01
C PRO A 53 -1.76 -13.42 -2.03
N PRO A 54 -2.28 -13.97 -3.15
CA PRO A 54 -3.68 -14.32 -3.21
C PRO A 54 -3.96 -15.20 -2.00
N ILE A 55 -4.87 -14.74 -1.13
CA ILE A 55 -5.42 -15.55 -0.07
C ILE A 55 -5.89 -16.81 -0.78
N SER A 56 -5.16 -17.92 -0.62
CA SER A 56 -5.63 -19.20 -1.11
C SER A 56 -7.00 -19.33 -0.48
N ASN A 57 -8.02 -19.33 -1.32
CA ASN A 57 -9.39 -19.44 -0.91
C ASN A 57 -9.58 -20.87 -0.39
N THR A 58 -9.11 -21.11 0.83
CA THR A 58 -9.51 -22.23 1.66
C THR A 58 -10.95 -21.97 2.09
N ARG A 59 -11.84 -21.93 1.10
CA ARG A 59 -13.30 -21.96 1.26
C ARG A 59 -13.77 -23.36 1.67
N ALA A 60 -12.84 -24.29 1.92
CA ALA A 60 -13.07 -25.53 2.62
C ALA A 60 -12.55 -25.39 4.06
N ARG A 61 -13.49 -25.32 5.01
CA ARG A 61 -13.30 -25.39 6.47
C ARG A 61 -13.07 -24.06 7.20
N VAL A 62 -14.14 -23.27 7.22
CA VAL A 62 -14.53 -22.54 8.43
C VAL A 62 -14.76 -23.57 9.54
N MET A 63 -13.75 -23.78 10.38
CA MET A 63 -13.91 -24.11 11.80
C MET A 63 -12.77 -23.38 12.51
N HIS A 64 -13.15 -22.29 13.19
CA HIS A 64 -12.49 -21.68 14.36
C HIS A 64 -10.96 -21.77 14.44
N GLN A 65 -10.27 -20.63 14.37
CA GLN A 65 -9.46 -20.17 15.50
C GLN A 65 -9.02 -18.72 15.26
N ASP A 66 -9.32 -17.87 16.23
CA ASP A 66 -8.86 -16.50 16.39
C ASP A 66 -7.35 -16.35 16.19
N ILE A 67 -6.92 -15.25 15.53
CA ILE A 67 -5.79 -14.39 15.95
C ILE A 67 -5.93 -13.05 15.19
N SER A 68 -6.42 -12.06 15.94
CA SER A 68 -5.94 -10.68 16.01
C SER A 68 -5.57 -9.95 14.70
N GLY A 69 -6.48 -9.07 14.24
CA GLY A 69 -6.08 -7.85 13.52
C GLY A 69 -6.80 -7.54 12.21
N ALA A 70 -7.62 -8.44 11.66
CA ALA A 70 -8.42 -8.13 10.48
C ALA A 70 -9.83 -7.71 10.93
N THR A 71 -10.11 -6.41 10.90
CA THR A 71 -11.50 -5.92 10.91
C THR A 71 -12.23 -6.58 9.76
N VAL A 72 -13.13 -7.52 10.08
CA VAL A 72 -14.09 -8.08 9.15
C VAL A 72 -14.83 -6.89 8.53
N LEU A 73 -14.53 -6.59 7.27
CA LEU A 73 -15.24 -5.59 6.51
C LEU A 73 -16.65 -6.14 6.29
N SER A 74 -17.54 -5.80 7.21
CA SER A 74 -18.97 -5.98 7.04
C SER A 74 -19.38 -5.21 5.78
N ASP A 75 -19.88 -5.92 4.78
CA ASP A 75 -20.43 -5.34 3.55
C ASP A 75 -21.41 -4.23 3.93
N SER A 76 -20.97 -2.99 3.74
CA SER A 76 -21.82 -1.82 3.87
C SER A 76 -22.95 -1.97 2.86
N VAL A 77 -24.16 -2.18 3.37
CA VAL A 77 -25.41 -2.13 2.62
C VAL A 77 -25.50 -0.74 1.99
N LEU A 78 -25.01 -0.61 0.76
CA LEU A 78 -25.05 0.62 0.00
C LEU A 78 -26.53 1.02 -0.13
N SER A 79 -26.80 2.20 0.46
CA SER A 79 -28.06 2.94 0.51
C SER A 79 -29.08 2.51 -0.54
N GLY A 80 -30.25 2.08 -0.05
CA GLY A 80 -31.40 1.68 -0.86
C GLY A 80 -31.90 2.75 -1.85
N PRO A 81 -32.93 2.42 -2.65
CA PRO A 81 -33.26 3.14 -3.86
C PRO A 81 -33.66 4.60 -3.59
N ARG A 82 -33.27 5.49 -4.52
CA ARG A 82 -33.63 6.91 -4.53
C ARG A 82 -35.09 7.13 -4.90
#